data_AF-A0A7W4VNX2-F1
#
_entry.id   AF-A0A7W4VNX2-F1
#
_cell.length_a   1.000
_cell.length_b   1.000
_cell.length_c   1.000
_cell.angle_alpha   90.00
_cell.angle_beta   90.00
_cell.angle_gamma   90.00
#
_symmetry.space_group_name_H-M   'P 1'
#
loop_
_entity.id
_entity.type
_entity.pdbx_description
1 polymer ?
#
loop_
_entity_poly.entity_id
_entity_poly.type
_entity_poly.pdbx_seq_one_letter_code
_entity_poly.pdbx_strand_id
1 'polypeptide(L)'
;MSDTDALLRVLISEVRGLRADIARQAGAPVQADSLAALLDAIASAVGARVFTASELADFAEAAPPEKLLTALHAAGGTSPRKVGKLLRRMEKQELAGWRVLQVGSDRDGIIWKVEPASLGG
;
A
#
# COMPACT_ATOMS: atom_id res chain seq x y z
N MET A 1 -9.24 -16.82 -44.15
CA MET A 1 -8.99 -16.31 -42.79
C MET A 1 -10.09 -15.30 -42.51
N SER A 2 -10.94 -15.55 -41.51
CA SER A 2 -12.12 -14.71 -41.28
C SER A 2 -11.69 -13.37 -40.68
N ASP A 3 -12.43 -12.30 -40.97
CA ASP A 3 -12.23 -10.98 -40.37
C ASP A 3 -12.32 -11.06 -38.83
N THR A 4 -13.11 -12.01 -38.33
CA THR A 4 -13.20 -12.37 -36.91
C THR A 4 -11.87 -12.91 -36.35
N ASP A 5 -11.11 -13.69 -37.13
CA ASP A 5 -9.82 -14.23 -36.69
C ASP A 5 -8.76 -13.13 -36.57
N ALA A 6 -8.83 -12.14 -37.46
CA ALA A 6 -7.96 -10.97 -37.44
C ALA A 6 -8.23 -10.11 -36.20
N LEU A 7 -9.50 -9.82 -35.91
CA LEU A 7 -9.90 -9.07 -34.72
C LEU A 7 -9.50 -9.78 -33.42
N LEU A 8 -9.70 -11.09 -33.33
CA LEU A 8 -9.31 -11.88 -32.15
C LEU A 8 -7.80 -11.83 -31.89
N ARG A 9 -6.97 -11.87 -32.94
CA ARG A 9 -5.51 -11.77 -32.80
C ARG A 9 -5.07 -10.41 -32.28
N VAL A 10 -5.69 -9.33 -32.75
CA VAL A 10 -5.42 -7.97 -32.26
C VAL A 10 -5.79 -7.87 -30.79
N LEU A 11 -6.99 -8.30 -30.39
CA LEU A 11 -7.43 -8.25 -28.99
C LEU A 11 -6.53 -9.08 -28.06
N ILE A 12 -6.10 -10.28 -28.48
CA ILE A 12 -5.16 -11.09 -27.69
C ILE A 12 -3.81 -10.39 -27.54
N SER A 13 -3.33 -9.70 -28.58
CA SER A 13 -2.08 -8.93 -28.53
C SER A 13 -2.20 -7.76 -27.55
N GLU A 14 -3.28 -6.99 -27.62
CA GLU A 14 -3.56 -5.87 -26.71
C GLU A 14 -3.63 -6.34 -25.25
N VAL A 15 -4.37 -7.42 -24.97
CA VAL A 15 -4.47 -7.97 -23.61
C VAL A 15 -3.12 -8.45 -23.09
N ARG A 16 -2.28 -9.05 -23.95
CA ARG A 16 -0.92 -9.45 -23.56
C ARG A 16 -0.03 -8.24 -23.28
N GLY A 17 -0.13 -7.19 -24.09
CA GLY A 17 0.57 -5.92 -23.88
C GLY A 17 0.21 -5.30 -22.53
N LEU A 18 -1.08 -5.14 -22.25
CA LEU A 18 -1.59 -4.61 -20.99
C LEU A 18 -1.12 -5.43 -19.78
N ARG A 19 -1.16 -6.77 -19.87
CA ARG A 19 -0.66 -7.64 -18.78
C ARG A 19 0.85 -7.47 -18.54
N ALA A 20 1.63 -7.30 -19.60
CA ALA A 20 3.07 -7.06 -19.49
C ALA A 20 3.39 -5.67 -18.91
N ASP A 21 2.61 -4.65 -19.23
CA ASP A 21 2.73 -3.31 -18.64
C ASP A 21 2.40 -3.34 -17.14
N ILE A 22 1.30 -4.00 -16.76
CA ILE A 22 0.92 -4.19 -15.35
C ILE A 22 2.01 -4.96 -14.59
N ALA A 23 2.57 -6.01 -15.17
CA ALA A 23 3.66 -6.77 -14.56
C ALA A 23 4.94 -5.94 -14.38
N ARG A 24 5.28 -5.08 -15.36
CA ARG A 24 6.41 -4.14 -15.26
C ARG A 24 6.18 -3.09 -14.17
N GLN A 25 4.97 -2.54 -14.09
CA GLN A 25 4.60 -1.59 -13.04
C GLN A 25 4.65 -2.23 -11.64
N ALA A 26 4.25 -3.50 -11.52
CA ALA A 26 4.35 -4.24 -10.26
C ALA A 26 5.80 -4.47 -9.78
N GLY A 27 6.79 -4.41 -10.68
CA GLY A 27 8.22 -4.51 -10.37
C GLY A 27 8.92 -3.17 -10.15
N ALA A 28 8.24 -2.04 -10.38
CA ALA A 28 8.84 -0.73 -10.18
C ALA A 28 9.07 -0.47 -8.68
N PRO A 29 10.20 0.14 -8.28
CA PRO A 29 10.42 0.50 -6.90
C PRO A 29 9.33 1.48 -6.44
N VAL A 30 8.65 1.14 -5.33
CA VAL A 30 7.69 2.07 -4.70
C VAL A 30 8.42 3.39 -4.44
N GLN A 31 7.88 4.46 -5.02
CA GLN A 31 8.45 5.80 -4.94
C GLN A 31 8.34 6.33 -3.51
N ALA A 32 9.34 7.11 -3.07
CA ALA A 32 9.38 7.67 -1.71
C ALA A 32 8.13 8.52 -1.41
N ASP A 33 7.66 9.28 -2.40
CA ASP A 33 6.46 10.11 -2.29
C ASP A 33 5.19 9.29 -2.03
N SER A 34 5.08 8.09 -2.61
CA SER A 34 3.94 7.19 -2.36
C SER A 34 3.97 6.62 -0.94
N LEU A 35 5.16 6.38 -0.38
CA LEU A 35 5.30 5.95 1.01
C LEU A 35 4.98 7.09 1.98
N ALA A 36 5.41 8.31 1.67
CA ALA A 36 5.09 9.49 2.47
C ALA A 36 3.58 9.78 2.49
N ALA A 37 2.93 9.75 1.32
CA ALA A 37 1.47 9.90 1.22
C ALA A 37 0.71 8.78 1.95
N LEU A 38 1.22 7.54 1.88
CA LEU A 38 0.66 6.43 2.65
C LEU A 38 0.74 6.68 4.14
N LEU A 39 1.90 7.09 4.66
CA LEU A 39 2.08 7.29 6.09
C LEU A 39 1.19 8.42 6.64
N ASP A 40 1.04 9.50 5.89
CA ASP A 40 0.12 10.60 6.23
C ASP A 40 -1.36 10.15 6.24
N ALA A 41 -1.75 9.34 5.25
CA ALA A 41 -3.09 8.78 5.19
C ALA A 41 -3.38 7.81 6.36
N ILE A 42 -2.39 6.99 6.76
CA ILE A 42 -2.49 6.13 7.94
C ILE A 42 -2.63 7.00 9.19
N ALA A 43 -1.73 7.97 9.40
CA ALA A 43 -1.79 8.86 10.56
C ALA A 43 -3.14 9.55 10.70
N SER A 44 -3.70 10.05 9.59
CA SER A 44 -5.02 10.68 9.55
C SER A 44 -6.17 9.70 9.85
N ALA A 45 -6.03 8.44 9.43
CA ALA A 45 -7.06 7.42 9.56
C ALA A 45 -7.13 6.78 10.95
N VAL A 46 -5.97 6.38 11.50
CA VAL A 46 -5.90 5.65 12.78
C VAL A 46 -5.51 6.54 13.97
N GLY A 47 -4.97 7.74 13.71
CA GLY A 47 -4.46 8.63 14.74
C GLY A 47 -3.31 7.99 15.53
N ALA A 48 -3.38 8.08 16.86
CA ALA A 48 -2.37 7.52 17.77
C ALA A 48 -2.64 6.05 18.18
N ARG A 49 -3.63 5.39 17.58
CA ARG A 49 -3.99 4.00 17.92
C ARG A 49 -2.94 3.03 17.40
N VAL A 50 -2.77 1.93 18.12
CA VAL A 50 -2.02 0.77 17.62
C VAL A 50 -2.89 -0.04 16.68
N PHE A 51 -2.27 -0.71 15.70
CA PHE A 51 -2.97 -1.53 14.71
C PHE A 51 -2.08 -2.63 14.16
N THR A 52 -2.69 -3.70 13.68
CA THR A 52 -2.05 -4.72 12.84
C THR A 52 -2.24 -4.39 11.35
N ALA A 53 -1.44 -5.02 10.49
CA ALA A 53 -1.60 -4.85 9.04
C ALA A 53 -2.95 -5.39 8.52
N SER A 54 -3.53 -6.37 9.21
CA SER A 54 -4.86 -6.91 8.88
C SER A 54 -5.95 -5.92 9.26
N GLU A 55 -5.92 -5.40 10.50
CA GLU A 55 -6.87 -4.38 10.95
C GLU A 55 -6.83 -3.12 10.08
N LEU A 56 -5.64 -2.69 9.63
CA LEU A 56 -5.52 -1.53 8.75
C LEU A 56 -6.14 -1.79 7.36
N ALA A 57 -6.01 -3.01 6.84
CA ALA A 57 -6.62 -3.39 5.56
C ALA A 57 -8.16 -3.45 5.70
N ASP A 58 -8.65 -4.11 6.74
CA ASP A 58 -10.08 -4.18 7.04
C ASP A 58 -10.67 -2.78 7.26
N PHE A 59 -9.94 -1.91 7.98
CA PHE A 59 -10.33 -0.52 8.21
C PHE A 59 -10.41 0.28 6.91
N ALA A 60 -9.47 0.09 5.98
CA ALA A 60 -9.49 0.74 4.68
C ALA A 60 -10.67 0.30 3.80
N GLU A 61 -11.17 -0.93 3.98
CA GLU A 61 -12.30 -1.48 3.25
C GLU A 61 -13.66 -1.13 3.88
N ALA A 62 -13.75 -1.05 5.21
CA ALA A 62 -15.03 -0.99 5.93
C ALA A 62 -15.71 0.40 5.97
N ALA A 63 -14.96 1.51 5.95
CA ALA A 63 -15.54 2.86 5.90
C ALA A 63 -14.46 3.88 5.50
N PRO A 64 -14.72 4.75 4.50
CA PRO A 64 -13.67 5.50 3.83
C PRO A 64 -13.06 6.52 4.79
N PRO A 65 -11.74 6.54 4.84
CA PRO A 65 -11.08 7.59 4.09
C PRO A 65 -10.67 7.02 2.74
N GLU A 66 -11.32 7.44 1.65
CA GLU A 66 -10.92 7.12 0.27
C GLU A 66 -9.41 7.37 0.06
N LYS A 67 -8.87 8.34 0.81
CA LYS A 67 -7.44 8.64 0.90
C LYS A 67 -6.58 7.45 1.35
N LEU A 68 -6.99 6.70 2.37
CA LEU A 68 -6.21 5.56 2.87
C LEU A 68 -6.18 4.42 1.86
N LEU A 69 -7.33 4.05 1.31
CA LEU A 69 -7.41 3.00 0.30
C LEU A 69 -6.61 3.37 -0.96
N THR A 70 -6.75 4.62 -1.43
CA THR A 70 -6.00 5.14 -2.58
C THR A 70 -4.50 5.12 -2.33
N ALA A 71 -4.05 5.57 -1.15
CA ALA A 71 -2.64 5.58 -0.80
C ALA A 71 -2.06 4.17 -0.65
N LEU A 72 -2.84 3.23 -0.08
CA LEU A 72 -2.48 1.81 -0.02
C LEU A 72 -2.31 1.23 -1.42
N HIS A 73 -3.24 1.50 -2.33
CA HIS A 73 -3.15 1.04 -3.72
C HIS A 73 -1.94 1.64 -4.44
N ALA A 74 -1.71 2.94 -4.30
CA ALA A 74 -0.56 3.63 -4.90
C ALA A 74 0.79 3.09 -4.40
N ALA A 75 0.86 2.71 -3.12
CA ALA A 75 2.05 2.10 -2.53
C ALA A 75 2.16 0.58 -2.78
N GLY A 76 1.18 -0.04 -3.45
CA GLY A 76 1.14 -1.49 -3.71
C GLY A 76 0.70 -2.36 -2.54
N GLY A 77 0.08 -1.77 -1.51
CA GLY A 77 -0.43 -2.40 -0.28
C GLY A 77 -1.75 -3.13 -0.44
N THR A 78 -1.93 -3.94 -1.48
CA THR A 78 -3.22 -4.57 -1.82
C THR A 78 -3.59 -5.81 -0.98
N SER A 79 -2.90 -6.05 0.13
CA SER A 79 -3.19 -7.18 1.05
C SER A 79 -2.49 -6.96 2.38
N PRO A 80 -2.98 -7.51 3.51
CA PRO A 80 -2.35 -7.38 4.83
C PRO A 80 -0.85 -7.72 4.82
N ARG A 81 -0.47 -8.77 4.08
CA ARG A 81 0.94 -9.19 3.93
C ARG A 81 1.80 -8.12 3.24
N LYS A 82 1.29 -7.48 2.19
CA LYS A 82 2.01 -6.39 1.49
C LYS A 82 2.05 -5.12 2.33
N VAL A 83 0.96 -4.81 3.03
CA VAL A 83 0.92 -3.70 4.01
C VAL A 83 2.00 -3.87 5.06
N GLY A 84 2.11 -5.05 5.69
CA GLY A 84 3.18 -5.32 6.66
C GLY A 84 4.60 -5.12 6.09
N LYS A 85 4.82 -5.48 4.82
CA LYS A 85 6.11 -5.21 4.14
C LYS A 85 6.37 -3.71 3.93
N LEU A 86 5.34 -2.94 3.59
CA LEU A 86 5.45 -1.48 3.45
C LEU A 86 5.77 -0.84 4.81
N LEU A 87 5.05 -1.23 5.87
CA LEU A 87 5.29 -0.73 7.23
C LEU A 87 6.73 -1.04 7.68
N ARG A 88 7.22 -2.26 7.45
CA ARG A 88 8.62 -2.65 7.69
C ARG A 88 9.63 -1.78 6.93
N ARG A 89 9.32 -1.41 5.69
CA ARG A 89 10.18 -0.54 4.89
C ARG A 89 10.20 0.89 5.45
N MET A 90 9.07 1.37 5.96
CA MET A 90 8.92 2.71 6.54
C MET A 90 9.45 2.81 7.98
N GLU A 91 9.56 1.72 8.74
CA GLU A 91 9.94 1.69 10.16
C GLU A 91 11.25 2.43 10.51
N LYS A 92 12.17 2.56 9.55
CA LYS A 92 13.46 3.24 9.73
C LYS A 92 13.53 4.60 9.05
N GLN A 93 12.39 5.15 8.64
CA GLN A 93 12.31 6.35 7.83
C GLN A 93 11.38 7.36 8.48
N GLU A 94 11.78 8.62 8.44
CA GLU A 94 10.90 9.75 8.71
C GLU A 94 10.32 10.20 7.38
N LEU A 95 8.99 10.13 7.26
CA LEU A 95 8.27 10.43 6.02
C LEU A 95 7.11 11.37 6.35
N ALA A 96 7.02 12.50 5.64
CA ALA A 96 5.95 13.49 5.84
C ALA A 96 5.77 13.96 7.31
N GLY A 97 6.85 14.01 8.09
CA GLY A 97 6.79 14.39 9.52
C GLY A 97 6.27 13.30 10.45
N TRP A 98 6.03 12.10 9.93
CA TRP A 98 5.61 10.92 10.67
C TRP A 98 6.70 9.84 10.68
N ARG A 99 6.65 8.97 11.68
CA ARG A 99 7.38 7.70 11.71
C ARG A 99 6.46 6.57 12.11
N VAL A 100 6.76 5.36 11.61
CA VAL A 100 6.07 4.14 12.04
C VAL A 100 6.98 3.32 12.93
N LEU A 101 6.43 2.77 14.01
CA LEU A 101 7.16 1.96 14.99
C LEU A 101 6.49 0.61 15.13
N GLN A 102 7.29 -0.46 15.19
CA GLN A 102 6.83 -1.72 15.75
C GLN A 102 6.80 -1.59 17.28
N VAL A 103 5.63 -1.77 17.88
CA VAL A 103 5.45 -1.70 19.34
C VAL A 103 5.28 -3.08 19.99
N GLY A 104 5.06 -4.12 19.18
CA GLY A 104 4.95 -5.50 19.67
C GLY A 104 4.53 -6.49 18.60
N SER A 105 4.04 -7.64 19.05
CA SER A 105 3.40 -8.66 18.22
C SER A 105 2.47 -9.52 19.07
N ASP A 106 1.38 -9.99 18.49
CA ASP A 106 0.44 -10.94 19.09
C ASP A 106 0.09 -12.07 18.10
N ARG A 107 -1.00 -12.80 18.37
CA ARG A 107 -1.48 -13.90 17.51
C ARG A 107 -2.00 -13.42 16.14
N ASP A 108 -2.38 -12.14 16.05
CA ASP A 108 -3.00 -11.52 14.88
C ASP A 108 -1.94 -10.79 14.01
N GLY A 109 -0.77 -10.50 14.59
CA GLY A 109 0.45 -10.21 13.83
C GLY A 109 1.38 -9.22 14.54
N ILE A 110 2.11 -8.42 13.74
CA ILE A 110 2.94 -7.34 14.25
C ILE A 110 2.04 -6.14 14.56
N ILE A 111 2.23 -5.56 15.75
CA ILE A 111 1.52 -4.38 16.21
C ILE A 111 2.35 -3.14 15.89
N TRP A 112 1.73 -2.21 15.17
CA TRP A 112 2.32 -0.98 14.68
C TRP A 112 1.70 0.24 15.35
N LYS A 113 2.45 1.34 15.38
CA LYS A 113 1.99 2.67 15.79
C LYS A 113 2.58 3.72 14.85
N VAL A 114 1.81 4.75 14.53
CA VAL A 114 2.32 5.95 13.83
C VAL A 114 2.37 7.12 14.81
N GLU A 115 3.43 7.90 14.75
CA GLU A 115 3.61 9.08 15.60
C GLU A 115 4.44 10.17 14.91
N PRO A 116 4.35 11.44 15.36
CA PRO A 116 5.16 12.52 14.81
C PRO A 116 6.65 12.22 14.98
N ALA A 117 7.45 12.45 13.93
CA ALA A 117 8.89 12.24 13.93
C ALA A 117 9.61 13.16 14.95
N SER A 118 9.05 14.34 15.22
CA SER A 118 9.59 15.38 16.09
C SER A 118 9.40 15.16 17.60
N LEU A 119 8.82 14.03 18.04
CA LEU A 119 8.60 13.73 19.47
C LEU A 119 9.65 12.77 20.08
N GLY A 120 10.85 12.67 19.48
CA GLY A 120 12.00 12.01 20.11
C GLY A 120 12.89 13.02 20.84
N GLY A 121 12.52 13.36 22.08
CA GLY A 121 13.42 13.96 23.07
C GLY A 121 14.08 12.88 23.92
#